data_AF-A0A0C2BM37-F1
#
_entry.id   AF-A0A0C2BM37-F1
#
_cell.length_a   1.000
_cell.length_b   1.000
_cell.length_c   1.000
_cell.angle_alpha   90.00
_cell.angle_beta   90.00
_cell.angle_gamma   90.00
#
_symmetry.space_group_name_H-M   'P 1'
#
loop_
_entity.id
_entity.type
_entity.pdbx_description
1 polymer ?
#
loop_
_entity_poly.entity_id
_entity_poly.type
_entity_poly.pdbx_seq_one_letter_code
_entity_poly.pdbx_strand_id
1 'polypeptide(L)'
;MYTTYSDGMTFWERMDNFKFEIEMHNFLLSWEKEIWQLANDIRPGFPELRTLLKEKTGVVLMNVNELTETPRPTANILRYIGGATIHEPKRLDEKLDAILNERPENVLFSLGSLAQSKDMPMRLKQEYNC
;
A
#
# COMPACT_ATOMS: atom_id res chain seq x y z
N MET A 1 7.94 3.34 12.33
CA MET A 1 6.73 3.84 13.01
C MET A 1 6.94 3.48 14.46
N TYR A 2 7.18 4.47 15.31
CA TYR A 2 7.43 4.23 16.73
C TYR A 2 6.07 4.27 17.46
N THR A 3 6.01 3.68 18.65
CA THR A 3 4.91 3.90 19.58
C THR A 3 4.65 5.40 19.75
N THR A 4 3.42 5.77 20.11
CA THR A 4 3.00 7.18 20.20
C THR A 4 3.47 7.87 21.49
N TYR A 5 4.52 7.37 22.14
CA TYR A 5 5.05 7.96 23.37
C TYR A 5 5.78 9.27 23.08
N SER A 6 5.77 10.18 24.07
CA SER A 6 6.52 11.44 23.98
C SER A 6 8.03 11.21 24.18
N ASP A 7 8.86 12.22 23.89
CA ASP A 7 10.32 12.16 24.12
C ASP A 7 10.69 11.88 25.59
N GLY A 8 9.83 12.28 26.54
CA GLY A 8 9.96 11.99 27.96
C GLY A 8 9.40 10.61 28.33
N MET A 9 10.13 9.54 28.05
CA MET A 9 9.68 8.17 28.33
C MET A 9 10.15 7.62 29.69
N THR A 10 9.21 6.98 30.39
CA THR A 10 9.46 6.11 31.54
C THR A 10 10.22 4.84 31.14
N PHE A 11 10.72 4.10 32.13
CA PHE A 11 11.40 2.82 31.89
C PHE A 11 10.52 1.82 31.13
N TRP A 12 9.24 1.71 31.49
CA TRP A 12 8.33 0.75 30.88
C TRP A 12 7.95 1.09 29.44
N GLU A 13 7.78 2.37 29.12
CA GLU A 13 7.56 2.82 27.74
C GLU A 13 8.80 2.56 26.87
N ARG A 14 10.01 2.71 27.41
CA ARG A 14 11.25 2.33 26.71
C ARG A 14 11.33 0.81 26.48
N MET A 15 10.92 0.01 27.46
CA MET A 15 10.89 -1.44 27.34
C MET A 15 9.87 -1.89 26.27
N ASP A 16 8.70 -1.26 26.23
CA ASP A 16 7.68 -1.52 25.21
C ASP A 16 8.18 -1.16 23.81
N ASN A 17 8.87 -0.03 23.64
CA ASN A 17 9.51 0.33 22.37
C ASN A 17 10.55 -0.69 21.94
N PHE A 18 11.38 -1.15 22.87
CA PHE A 18 12.40 -2.16 22.59
C PHE A 18 11.77 -3.48 22.15
N LYS A 19 10.72 -3.93 22.83
CA LYS A 19 9.93 -5.10 22.41
C LYS A 19 9.34 -4.90 21.02
N PHE A 20 8.71 -3.76 20.77
CA PHE A 20 8.10 -3.44 19.48
C PHE A 20 9.13 -3.45 18.35
N GLU A 21 10.32 -2.91 18.57
CA GLU A 21 11.42 -2.96 17.59
C GLU A 21 11.82 -4.40 17.25
N ILE A 22 11.92 -5.29 18.25
CA ILE A 22 12.21 -6.71 18.03
C ILE A 22 11.07 -7.37 17.24
N GLU A 23 9.82 -7.14 17.62
CA GLU A 23 8.65 -7.71 16.94
C GLU A 23 8.57 -7.24 15.49
N MET A 24 8.75 -5.95 15.23
CA MET A 24 8.79 -5.38 13.89
C MET A 24 9.94 -5.92 13.07
N HIS A 25 11.14 -6.08 13.66
CA HIS A 25 12.28 -6.67 12.98
C HIS A 25 11.97 -8.10 12.53
N ASN A 26 11.43 -8.93 13.43
CA ASN A 26 11.08 -10.31 13.13
C ASN A 26 9.94 -10.40 12.10
N PHE A 27 8.93 -9.54 12.21
CA PHE A 27 7.84 -9.45 11.23
C PHE A 27 8.37 -9.13 9.83
N LEU A 28 9.25 -8.12 9.71
CA LEU A 28 9.85 -7.74 8.43
C LEU A 28 10.71 -8.87 7.83
N LEU A 29 11.48 -9.59 8.66
CA LEU A 29 12.24 -10.75 8.18
C LEU A 29 11.33 -11.89 7.68
N SER A 30 10.25 -12.19 8.39
CA SER A 30 9.28 -13.21 7.98
C SER A 30 8.61 -12.82 6.65
N TRP A 31 8.15 -11.58 6.57
CA TRP A 31 7.51 -11.04 5.38
C TRP A 31 8.44 -11.02 4.17
N GLU A 32 9.70 -10.61 4.35
CA GLU A 32 10.71 -10.62 3.29
C GLU A 32 10.96 -12.06 2.79
N LYS A 33 11.04 -13.03 3.70
CA LYS A 33 11.22 -14.45 3.35
C LYS A 33 10.03 -14.99 2.55
N GLU A 34 8.80 -14.70 2.98
CA GLU A 34 7.58 -15.13 2.28
C GLU A 34 7.51 -14.57 0.86
N ILE A 35 7.79 -13.27 0.69
CA ILE A 35 7.80 -12.66 -0.64
C ILE A 35 8.92 -13.23 -1.50
N TRP A 36 10.10 -13.40 -0.94
CA TRP A 36 11.22 -13.98 -1.68
C TRP A 36 10.91 -15.40 -2.14
N GLN A 37 10.26 -16.23 -1.29
CA GLN A 37 9.81 -17.57 -1.68
C GLN A 37 8.85 -17.53 -2.86
N LEU A 38 7.81 -16.68 -2.79
CA LEU A 38 6.85 -16.50 -3.89
C LEU A 38 7.54 -16.04 -5.19
N ALA A 39 8.47 -15.10 -5.10
CA ALA A 39 9.22 -14.62 -6.27
C ALA A 39 10.13 -15.71 -6.85
N ASN A 40 10.77 -16.50 -6.00
CA ASN A 40 11.66 -17.59 -6.40
C ASN A 40 10.88 -18.78 -7.00
N ASP A 41 9.66 -19.04 -6.55
CA ASP A 41 8.79 -20.06 -7.13
C ASP A 41 8.36 -19.68 -8.56
N ILE A 42 8.14 -18.39 -8.82
CA ILE A 42 7.84 -17.87 -10.16
C ILE A 42 9.10 -17.87 -11.04
N ARG A 43 10.24 -17.47 -10.48
CA ARG A 43 11.52 -17.39 -11.19
C ARG A 43 12.65 -17.98 -10.33
N PRO A 44 13.05 -19.24 -10.57
CA PRO A 44 14.13 -19.86 -9.81
C PRO A 44 15.42 -19.04 -9.87
N GLY A 45 16.03 -18.82 -8.71
CA GLY A 45 17.23 -17.99 -8.57
C GLY A 45 16.92 -16.49 -8.46
N PHE A 46 15.70 -16.12 -8.07
CA PHE A 46 15.36 -14.73 -7.82
C PHE A 46 16.24 -14.19 -6.67
N PRO A 47 16.93 -13.05 -6.85
CA PRO A 47 17.79 -12.49 -5.81
C PRO A 47 16.97 -11.95 -4.63
N GLU A 48 17.56 -11.94 -3.44
CA GLU A 48 16.92 -11.38 -2.25
C GLU A 48 16.58 -9.89 -2.42
N LEU A 49 15.41 -9.49 -1.92
CA LEU A 49 14.90 -8.13 -2.06
C LEU A 49 15.85 -7.09 -1.45
N ARG A 50 16.41 -7.36 -0.27
CA ARG A 50 17.43 -6.52 0.34
C ARG A 50 18.64 -6.27 -0.54
N THR A 51 19.16 -7.32 -1.18
CA THR A 51 20.31 -7.22 -2.09
C THR A 51 19.97 -6.38 -3.31
N LEU A 52 18.78 -6.58 -3.88
CA LEU A 52 18.29 -5.74 -4.97
C LEU A 52 18.24 -4.26 -4.56
N LEU A 53 17.56 -3.95 -3.46
CA LEU A 53 17.32 -2.57 -3.00
C LEU A 53 18.61 -1.86 -2.58
N LYS A 54 19.54 -2.55 -1.92
CA LYS A 54 20.77 -1.93 -1.38
C LYS A 54 21.91 -1.86 -2.38
N GLU A 55 22.08 -2.88 -3.21
CA GLU A 55 23.29 -3.03 -4.03
C GLU A 55 23.04 -2.81 -5.52
N LYS A 56 21.81 -3.04 -6.00
CA LYS A 56 21.50 -3.03 -7.44
C LYS A 56 20.62 -1.85 -7.85
N THR A 57 19.89 -1.24 -6.92
CA THR A 57 19.01 -0.11 -7.21
C THR A 57 19.78 1.21 -7.22
N GLY A 58 19.90 1.83 -8.41
CA GLY A 58 20.46 3.18 -8.55
C GLY A 58 19.44 4.31 -8.35
N VAL A 59 18.17 4.04 -8.64
CA VAL A 59 17.06 5.00 -8.54
C VAL A 59 15.79 4.28 -8.09
N VAL A 60 15.03 4.91 -7.19
CA VAL A 60 13.71 4.46 -6.75
C VAL A 60 12.67 5.44 -7.27
N LEU A 61 11.76 4.96 -8.10
CA LEU A 61 10.66 5.75 -8.64
C LEU A 61 9.41 5.53 -7.77
N MET A 62 8.93 6.57 -7.10
CA MET A 62 7.75 6.48 -6.25
C MET A 62 6.54 7.11 -6.92
N ASN A 63 5.45 6.34 -7.02
CA ASN A 63 4.18 6.82 -7.57
C ASN A 63 3.37 7.59 -6.52
N VAL A 64 3.95 8.67 -6.01
CA VAL A 64 3.34 9.59 -5.04
C VAL A 64 3.72 11.02 -5.42
N ASN A 65 2.89 11.98 -5.01
CA ASN A 65 3.17 13.39 -5.22
C ASN A 65 3.90 13.95 -4.00
N GLU A 66 5.04 14.57 -4.25
CA GLU A 66 5.92 15.19 -3.24
C GLU A 66 5.17 16.15 -2.31
N LEU A 67 4.19 16.90 -2.82
CA LEU A 67 3.43 17.87 -2.02
C LEU A 67 2.42 17.23 -1.06
N THR A 68 1.96 16.02 -1.39
CA THR A 68 1.00 15.27 -0.57
C THR A 68 1.67 14.33 0.41
N GLU A 69 2.97 14.06 0.21
CA GLU A 69 3.72 13.16 1.07
C GLU A 69 4.19 13.87 2.33
N THR A 70 4.22 13.13 3.44
CA THR A 70 4.79 13.64 4.69
C THR A 70 6.27 13.97 4.48
N PRO A 71 6.76 15.16 4.89
CA PRO A 71 8.15 15.52 4.71
C PRO A 71 9.05 14.57 5.49
N ARG A 72 9.92 13.85 4.77
CA ARG A 72 10.94 12.96 5.33
C ARG A 72 12.27 13.26 4.62
N PRO A 73 13.42 12.98 5.25
CA PRO A 73 14.71 13.12 4.58
C PRO A 73 14.74 12.28 3.29
N THR A 74 14.76 12.96 2.13
CA THR A 74 14.76 12.32 0.82
C THR A 74 16.20 12.02 0.40
N ALA A 75 16.49 10.76 0.08
CA ALA A 75 17.77 10.40 -0.53
C ALA A 75 17.78 10.80 -2.02
N ASN A 76 18.94 11.18 -2.57
CA ASN A 76 19.08 11.59 -3.98
C ASN A 76 18.68 10.51 -5.01
N ILE A 77 18.62 9.25 -4.58
CA ILE A 77 18.21 8.07 -5.35
C ILE A 77 16.68 8.07 -5.59
N LEU A 78 15.91 8.76 -4.75
CA LEU A 78 14.47 8.77 -4.81
C LEU A 78 13.93 9.81 -5.81
N ARG A 79 12.98 9.42 -6.66
CA ARG A 79 12.30 10.30 -7.61
C ARG A 79 10.79 10.12 -7.53
N TYR A 80 10.08 11.22 -7.31
CA TYR A 80 8.62 11.25 -7.33
C TYR A 80 8.13 11.27 -8.77
N ILE A 81 7.33 10.28 -9.14
CA ILE A 81 6.68 10.14 -10.44
C ILE A 81 5.16 9.99 -10.26
N GLY A 82 4.60 10.61 -9.23
CA GLY A 82 3.16 10.60 -8.95
C GLY A 82 2.36 10.98 -10.18
N GLY A 83 1.46 10.08 -10.58
CA GLY A 83 0.60 10.29 -11.75
C GLY A 83 1.21 9.89 -13.09
N ALA A 84 2.47 9.43 -13.14
CA ALA A 84 3.08 8.92 -14.38
C ALA A 84 2.37 7.67 -14.92
N THR A 85 1.66 6.94 -14.06
CA THR A 85 0.84 5.78 -14.44
C THR A 85 -0.62 6.15 -14.77
N ILE A 86 -0.97 7.44 -14.81
CA ILE A 86 -2.31 7.87 -15.21
C ILE A 86 -2.36 7.82 -16.74
N HIS A 87 -3.11 6.85 -17.25
CA HIS A 87 -3.38 6.74 -18.67
C HIS A 87 -4.50 7.68 -19.09
N GLU A 88 -4.55 8.00 -20.38
CA GLU A 88 -5.69 8.71 -20.94
C GLU A 88 -6.99 7.94 -20.64
N PRO A 89 -8.03 8.64 -20.13
CA PRO A 89 -9.27 7.99 -19.76
C PRO A 89 -9.94 7.42 -21.01
N LYS A 90 -10.32 6.15 -20.94
CA LYS A 90 -11.14 5.53 -21.99
C LYS A 90 -12.54 6.13 -21.94
N ARG A 91 -13.18 6.23 -23.12
CA ARG A 91 -14.59 6.62 -23.18
C ARG A 91 -15.42 5.63 -22.36
N LEU A 92 -16.33 6.18 -21.56
CA LEU A 92 -17.23 5.39 -20.74
C LEU A 92 -18.22 4.63 -21.63
N ASP A 93 -18.64 3.45 -21.17
CA ASP A 93 -19.69 2.69 -21.85
C ASP A 93 -20.99 3.50 -21.91
N GLU A 94 -21.73 3.40 -23.01
CA GLU A 94 -22.91 4.23 -23.29
C GLU A 94 -23.96 4.14 -22.16
N LYS A 95 -24.09 2.94 -21.58
CA LYS A 95 -25.01 2.70 -20.46
C LYS A 95 -24.60 3.48 -19.21
N LEU A 96 -23.31 3.45 -18.85
CA LEU A 96 -22.80 4.13 -17.66
C LEU A 96 -22.79 5.65 -17.87
N ASP A 97 -22.47 6.11 -19.06
CA ASP A 97 -22.52 7.53 -19.44
C ASP A 97 -23.95 8.07 -19.32
N ALA A 98 -24.95 7.33 -19.81
CA ALA A 98 -26.35 7.71 -19.65
C ALA A 98 -26.77 7.83 -18.17
N ILE A 99 -26.37 6.86 -17.33
CA ILE A 99 -26.69 6.85 -15.89
C ILE A 99 -26.03 8.03 -15.16
N LEU A 100 -24.74 8.26 -15.39
CA LEU A 100 -24.00 9.33 -14.72
C LEU A 100 -24.48 10.72 -15.17
N ASN A 101 -24.97 10.85 -16.41
CA ASN A 101 -25.51 12.10 -16.94
C ASN A 101 -26.94 12.40 -16.46
N GLU A 102 -27.62 11.49 -15.74
CA GLU A 102 -28.94 11.79 -15.16
C GLU A 102 -28.89 12.86 -14.07
N ARG A 103 -27.74 13.02 -13.39
CA ARG A 103 -27.58 13.91 -12.24
C ARG A 103 -26.27 14.69 -12.33
N PRO A 104 -26.25 15.96 -11.86
CA PRO A 104 -25.03 16.77 -11.83
C PRO A 104 -24.02 16.28 -10.78
N GLU A 105 -24.48 15.58 -9.75
CA GLU A 105 -23.65 15.06 -8.66
C GLU A 105 -23.76 13.54 -8.59
N ASN A 106 -22.60 12.87 -8.59
CA ASN A 106 -22.48 11.42 -8.56
C ASN A 106 -21.53 10.99 -7.44
N VAL A 107 -21.88 9.91 -6.74
CA VAL A 107 -21.00 9.29 -5.74
C VAL A 107 -20.39 8.03 -6.33
N LEU A 108 -19.06 8.01 -6.47
CA LEU A 108 -18.32 6.81 -6.85
C LEU A 108 -17.89 6.05 -5.61
N PHE A 109 -18.25 4.77 -5.56
CA PHE A 109 -17.84 3.86 -4.49
C PHE A 109 -17.10 2.66 -5.08
N SER A 110 -15.91 2.39 -4.57
CA SER A 110 -15.08 1.25 -4.98
C SER A 110 -14.30 0.71 -3.78
N LEU A 111 -14.30 -0.61 -3.63
CA LEU A 111 -13.53 -1.33 -2.59
C LEU A 111 -12.19 -1.87 -3.12
N GLY A 112 -11.81 -1.49 -4.33
CA GLY A 112 -10.66 -2.06 -5.03
C GLY A 112 -10.93 -3.46 -5.57
N SER A 113 -9.90 -4.10 -6.12
CA SER A 113 -10.01 -5.40 -6.80
C SER A 113 -9.96 -6.61 -5.88
N LEU A 114 -9.43 -6.44 -4.66
CA LEU A 114 -9.22 -7.53 -3.71
C LEU A 114 -10.49 -7.89 -2.92
N ALA A 115 -11.33 -6.90 -2.62
CA ALA A 115 -12.59 -7.12 -1.92
C ALA A 115 -13.68 -7.49 -2.93
N GLN A 116 -14.09 -8.76 -2.96
CA GLN A 116 -15.14 -9.23 -3.84
C GLN A 116 -16.46 -9.39 -3.10
N SER A 117 -17.56 -8.82 -3.62
CA SER A 117 -18.89 -8.91 -3.00
C SER A 117 -19.37 -10.35 -2.81
N LYS A 118 -18.85 -11.29 -3.61
CA LYS A 118 -19.15 -12.73 -3.46
C LYS A 118 -18.73 -13.24 -2.07
N ASP A 119 -17.62 -12.74 -1.53
CA ASP A 119 -17.02 -13.16 -0.27
C ASP A 119 -17.59 -12.41 0.94
N MET A 120 -18.54 -11.48 0.71
CA MET A 120 -19.19 -10.75 1.80
C MET A 120 -20.07 -11.70 2.65
N PRO A 121 -19.96 -11.64 4.00
CA PRO A 121 -20.77 -12.44 4.91
C PRO A 121 -22.27 -12.26 4.69
N MET A 122 -23.05 -13.34 4.78
CA MET A 122 -24.49 -13.34 4.52
C MET A 122 -25.27 -12.34 5.37
N ARG A 123 -24.84 -12.12 6.63
CA ARG A 123 -25.48 -11.14 7.53
C ARG A 123 -25.50 -9.73 6.93
N LEU A 124 -24.43 -9.32 6.26
CA LEU A 124 -24.33 -7.99 5.63
C LEU A 124 -25.11 -7.93 4.32
N LYS A 125 -25.25 -9.06 3.60
CA LYS A 125 -26.05 -9.12 2.36
C LYS A 125 -27.55 -9.00 2.63
N GLN A 126 -28.02 -9.57 3.73
CA GLN A 126 -29.45 -9.64 4.07
C GLN A 126 -30.04 -8.32 4.59
N GLU A 127 -29.20 -7.42 5.12
CA GLU A 127 -29.65 -6.07 5.54
C GLU A 127 -30.06 -5.17 4.36
N TYR A 128 -29.67 -5.51 3.14
CA TYR A 128 -29.99 -4.75 1.92
C TYR A 128 -30.98 -5.49 1.00
N ASN A 129 -32.02 -6.12 1.57
CA ASN A 129 -33.17 -6.56 0.78
C ASN A 129 -33.97 -5.34 0.30
N CYS A 130 -33.58 -4.81 -0.86
CA CYS A 130 -34.47 -4.12 -1.80
C CYS A 130 -35.12 -5.15 -2.73
#